data_AF-A0A6A4YZD3-F1
#
_entry.id   AF-A0A6A4YZD3-F1
#
_cell.length_a   1.000
_cell.length_b   1.000
_cell.length_c   1.000
_cell.angle_alpha   90.00
_cell.angle_beta   90.00
_cell.angle_gamma   90.00
#
_symmetry.space_group_name_H-M   'P 1'
#
loop_
_entity.id
_entity.type
_entity.pdbx_description
1 polymer ?
#
loop_
_entity_poly.entity_id
_entity_poly.type
_entity_poly.pdbx_seq_one_letter_code
_entity_poly.pdbx_strand_id
1 'polypeptide(L)'
;MSSFASIAQFALDPTGVAIERVLDKFGSYLAFLDTKGGKQIARNTVMSYYRHAKLWLIELYQLSAAVSAKLLKMGSTLDRYCMKRNSGGFIKKAPACTKDHLRTLMVYQYSTAKNATDYQDAALLCLLWYLFGRASDLSSLQKANLTVSAAGVLIVRLMRMKTSDEQGLSLYYDEKFLGCPLTAMAAAVVMQSTPHAALLGNLPSVEAPVQAEAMSSIPLLDLLNQPLGAVVGVQPMDAAATMKVSVAALPGVHSHINRLLNRICQPAGVLADLTSHSFRRGGAQFANGSSELSPQWIFDRGSWNMTATNKAFAYVNTSNEDQKVARVLSGWPAGATVVAPSLEIFDAATKKELARMQAVLFASCIGCKTTSTTSTTKSSLCLWCTLHGPTLC
;
A
#
# COMPACT_ATOMS: atom_id res chain seq x y z
N MET A 1 -15.03 -30.70 -11.75
CA MET A 1 -13.59 -30.77 -12.10
C MET A 1 -12.73 -29.66 -11.47
N SER A 2 -13.28 -28.54 -11.02
CA SER A 2 -12.55 -27.46 -10.31
C SER A 2 -12.09 -27.80 -8.89
N SER A 3 -12.76 -28.72 -8.18
CA SER A 3 -12.41 -29.11 -6.80
C SER A 3 -11.14 -29.97 -6.69
N PHE A 4 -10.77 -30.71 -7.74
CA PHE A 4 -9.58 -31.58 -7.71
C PHE A 4 -8.29 -30.79 -7.95
N ALA A 5 -8.36 -29.68 -8.70
CA ALA A 5 -7.20 -28.83 -8.98
C ALA A 5 -6.72 -28.06 -7.73
N SER A 6 -7.62 -27.61 -6.85
CA SER A 6 -7.21 -26.93 -5.62
C SER A 6 -6.61 -27.89 -4.59
N ILE A 7 -7.12 -29.12 -4.49
CA ILE A 7 -6.61 -30.15 -3.56
C ILE A 7 -5.17 -30.53 -3.90
N ALA A 8 -4.84 -30.65 -5.20
CA ALA A 8 -3.49 -30.93 -5.66
C ALA A 8 -2.49 -29.79 -5.37
N GLN A 9 -2.93 -28.53 -5.39
CA GLN A 9 -2.07 -27.36 -5.10
C GLN A 9 -1.61 -27.27 -3.65
N PHE A 10 -2.43 -27.72 -2.68
CA PHE A 10 -2.06 -27.69 -1.26
C PHE A 10 -1.12 -28.83 -0.86
N ALA A 11 -1.21 -29.99 -1.51
CA ALA A 11 -0.33 -31.14 -1.24
C ALA A 11 1.12 -30.92 -1.72
N LEU A 12 1.33 -29.97 -2.64
CA LEU A 12 2.64 -29.62 -3.22
C LEU A 12 3.30 -28.38 -2.57
N ASP A 13 2.71 -27.80 -1.52
CA ASP A 13 3.26 -26.62 -0.82
C ASP A 13 3.98 -27.04 0.49
N PRO A 14 5.29 -27.36 0.44
CA PRO A 14 6.06 -27.73 1.63
C PRO A 14 6.20 -26.59 2.64
N THR A 15 5.89 -25.35 2.24
CA THR A 15 6.01 -24.17 3.09
C THR A 15 4.74 -23.87 3.90
N GLY A 16 3.61 -24.51 3.56
CA GLY A 16 2.32 -24.34 4.25
C GLY A 16 1.66 -22.96 4.05
N VAL A 17 2.17 -22.16 3.12
CA VAL A 17 1.78 -20.77 2.89
C VAL A 17 0.35 -20.67 2.38
N ALA A 18 -0.06 -21.58 1.51
CA ALA A 18 -1.41 -21.60 0.96
C ALA A 18 -2.44 -21.90 2.07
N ILE A 19 -2.11 -22.78 3.01
CA ILE A 19 -2.97 -23.18 4.12
C ILE A 19 -3.08 -22.07 5.17
N GLU A 20 -1.96 -21.41 5.50
CA GLU A 20 -1.96 -20.21 6.34
C GLU A 20 -2.97 -19.18 5.80
N ARG A 21 -3.00 -18.92 4.49
CA ARG A 21 -3.93 -17.94 3.89
C ARG A 21 -5.39 -18.34 3.97
N VAL A 22 -5.69 -19.62 3.69
CA VAL A 22 -7.07 -20.12 3.77
C VAL A 22 -7.58 -19.94 5.19
N LEU A 23 -6.78 -20.32 6.19
CA LEU A 23 -7.16 -20.15 7.59
C LEU A 23 -7.24 -18.70 8.02
N ASP A 24 -6.35 -17.82 7.54
CA ASP A 24 -6.42 -16.39 7.87
C ASP A 24 -7.70 -15.75 7.33
N LYS A 25 -8.03 -16.01 6.06
CA LYS A 25 -9.27 -15.51 5.44
C LYS A 25 -10.49 -16.09 6.11
N PHE A 26 -10.46 -17.38 6.44
CA PHE A 26 -11.55 -18.03 7.16
C PHE A 26 -11.74 -17.44 8.56
N GLY A 27 -10.66 -17.22 9.30
CA GLY A 27 -10.70 -16.58 10.62
C GLY A 27 -11.24 -15.16 10.57
N SER A 28 -10.76 -14.36 9.60
CA SER A 28 -11.27 -13.00 9.36
C SER A 28 -12.76 -13.04 8.98
N TYR A 29 -13.15 -13.89 8.05
CA TYR A 29 -14.55 -14.08 7.66
C TYR A 29 -15.42 -14.37 8.88
N LEU A 30 -15.06 -15.35 9.71
CA LEU A 30 -15.81 -15.68 10.93
C LEU A 30 -15.87 -14.51 11.93
N ALA A 31 -14.80 -13.73 12.06
CA ALA A 31 -14.73 -12.61 12.99
C ALA A 31 -15.70 -11.47 12.65
N PHE A 32 -15.93 -11.26 11.34
CA PHE A 32 -16.77 -10.21 10.78
C PHE A 32 -18.12 -10.71 10.25
N LEU A 33 -18.39 -12.01 10.30
CA LEU A 33 -19.66 -12.58 9.86
C LEU A 33 -20.78 -12.21 10.84
N ASP A 34 -21.81 -11.57 10.30
CA ASP A 34 -23.04 -11.27 11.02
C ASP A 34 -24.05 -12.42 10.89
N THR A 35 -24.70 -12.71 12.02
CA THR A 35 -25.87 -13.59 12.05
C THR A 35 -27.07 -12.91 11.38
N LYS A 36 -28.14 -13.66 11.08
CA LYS A 36 -29.38 -13.12 10.49
C LYS A 36 -29.99 -11.92 11.26
N GLY A 37 -29.61 -11.71 12.52
CA GLY A 37 -30.02 -10.57 13.34
C GLY A 37 -29.02 -9.40 13.39
N GLY A 38 -28.03 -9.33 12.48
CA GLY A 38 -27.02 -8.27 12.43
C GLY A 38 -26.02 -8.28 13.60
N LYS A 39 -25.98 -9.38 14.36
CA LYS A 39 -25.03 -9.57 15.47
C LYS A 39 -23.87 -10.45 15.02
N GLN A 40 -22.65 -10.02 15.31
CA GLN A 40 -21.45 -10.82 15.05
C GLN A 40 -21.50 -12.18 15.78
N ILE A 41 -20.99 -13.23 15.13
CA ILE A 41 -20.94 -14.59 15.68
C ILE A 41 -20.17 -14.62 17.00
N ALA A 42 -20.70 -15.28 18.03
CA ALA A 42 -20.08 -15.36 19.36
C ALA A 42 -18.64 -15.91 19.32
N ARG A 43 -17.76 -15.38 20.20
CA ARG A 43 -16.35 -15.79 20.30
C ARG A 43 -16.16 -17.30 20.30
N ASN A 44 -16.89 -18.01 21.15
CA ASN A 44 -16.77 -19.47 21.29
C ASN A 44 -17.08 -20.19 19.97
N THR A 45 -18.07 -19.70 19.23
CA THR A 45 -18.46 -20.23 17.93
C THR A 45 -17.40 -19.96 16.87
N VAL A 46 -16.88 -18.72 16.78
CA VAL A 46 -15.75 -18.37 15.87
C VAL A 46 -14.56 -19.29 16.14
N MET A 47 -14.17 -19.41 17.41
CA MET A 47 -13.01 -20.22 17.79
C MET A 47 -13.22 -21.72 17.58
N SER A 48 -14.44 -22.22 17.74
CA SER A 48 -14.79 -23.61 17.42
C SER A 48 -14.65 -23.88 15.92
N TYR A 49 -15.30 -23.10 15.06
CA TYR A 49 -15.18 -23.26 13.60
C TYR A 49 -13.72 -23.15 13.12
N TYR A 50 -13.01 -22.12 13.59
CA TYR A 50 -11.59 -21.94 13.25
C TYR A 50 -10.75 -23.14 13.69
N ARG A 51 -10.97 -23.67 14.91
CA ARG A 51 -10.26 -24.85 15.41
C ARG A 51 -10.56 -26.09 14.57
N HIS A 52 -11.82 -26.33 14.21
CA HIS A 52 -12.20 -27.48 13.39
C HIS A 52 -11.56 -27.42 12.01
N ALA A 53 -11.66 -26.28 11.32
CA ALA A 53 -11.02 -26.10 10.01
C ALA A 53 -9.50 -26.28 10.10
N LYS A 54 -8.86 -25.75 11.16
CA LYS A 54 -7.41 -25.92 11.37
C LYS A 54 -7.02 -27.38 11.57
N LEU A 55 -7.73 -28.11 12.44
CA LEU A 55 -7.44 -29.52 12.70
C LEU A 55 -7.65 -30.37 11.45
N TRP A 56 -8.74 -30.13 10.73
CA TRP A 56 -9.02 -30.79 9.45
C TRP A 56 -7.91 -30.57 8.42
N LEU A 57 -7.37 -29.35 8.31
CA LEU A 57 -6.25 -29.06 7.40
C LEU A 57 -4.94 -29.69 7.85
N ILE A 58 -4.68 -29.78 9.16
CA ILE A 58 -3.51 -30.48 9.71
C ILE A 58 -3.58 -31.97 9.38
N GLU A 59 -4.75 -32.59 9.54
CA GLU A 59 -4.96 -34.02 9.27
C GLU A 59 -4.89 -34.32 7.77
N LEU A 60 -5.54 -33.50 6.93
CA LEU A 60 -5.61 -33.73 5.49
C LEU A 60 -4.25 -33.58 4.79
N TYR A 61 -3.40 -32.65 5.23
CA TYR A 61 -2.15 -32.31 4.57
C TYR A 61 -0.89 -32.65 5.38
N GLN A 62 -1.04 -33.29 6.54
CA GLN A 62 0.07 -33.71 7.43
C GLN A 62 1.11 -32.59 7.64
N LEU A 63 0.62 -31.43 8.09
CA LEU A 63 1.44 -30.21 8.15
C LEU A 63 2.61 -30.32 9.11
N SER A 64 3.73 -29.70 8.73
CA SER A 64 4.92 -29.62 9.58
C SER A 64 4.62 -28.91 10.91
N ALA A 65 5.43 -29.21 11.93
CA ALA A 65 5.32 -28.56 13.24
C ALA A 65 5.48 -27.03 13.16
N ALA A 66 6.32 -26.53 12.25
CA ALA A 66 6.52 -25.11 12.03
C ALA A 66 5.26 -24.41 11.51
N VAL A 67 4.57 -25.01 10.53
CA VAL A 67 3.29 -24.49 10.00
C VAL A 67 2.22 -24.57 11.09
N SER A 68 2.13 -25.69 11.80
CA SER A 68 1.18 -25.87 12.91
C SER A 68 1.34 -24.81 14.02
N ALA A 69 2.58 -24.45 14.36
CA ALA A 69 2.88 -23.40 15.34
C ALA A 69 2.43 -22.01 14.87
N LYS A 70 2.60 -21.68 13.58
CA LYS A 70 2.08 -20.43 13.00
C LYS A 70 0.55 -20.39 13.03
N LEU A 71 -0.12 -21.48 12.65
CA LEU A 71 -1.59 -21.57 12.68
C LEU A 71 -2.14 -21.43 14.11
N LEU A 72 -1.40 -21.91 15.11
CA LEU A 72 -1.73 -21.70 16.53
C LEU A 72 -1.62 -20.23 16.92
N LYS A 73 -0.54 -19.54 16.52
CA LYS A 73 -0.37 -18.10 16.76
C LYS A 73 -1.49 -17.29 16.12
N MET A 74 -1.91 -17.65 14.91
CA MET A 74 -3.06 -17.04 14.25
C MET A 74 -4.34 -17.24 15.06
N GLY A 75 -4.64 -18.46 15.49
CA GLY A 75 -5.79 -18.75 16.35
C GLY A 75 -5.79 -17.91 17.63
N SER A 76 -4.64 -17.75 18.29
CA SER A 76 -4.54 -16.90 19.50
C SER A 76 -4.78 -15.41 19.23
N THR A 77 -4.41 -14.93 18.04
CA THR A 77 -4.61 -13.55 17.63
C THR A 77 -6.09 -13.29 17.35
N LEU A 78 -6.74 -14.22 16.64
CA LEU A 78 -8.19 -14.22 16.39
C LEU A 78 -8.98 -14.26 17.71
N ASP A 79 -8.57 -15.11 18.65
CA ASP A 79 -9.22 -15.24 19.96
C ASP A 79 -9.14 -13.93 20.75
N ARG A 80 -7.94 -13.33 20.81
CA ARG A 80 -7.71 -12.05 21.47
C ARG A 80 -8.53 -10.92 20.84
N TYR A 81 -8.67 -10.92 19.52
CA TYR A 81 -9.55 -9.99 18.82
C TYR A 81 -11.02 -10.20 19.25
N CYS A 82 -11.52 -11.43 19.15
CA CYS A 82 -12.91 -11.77 19.49
C CYS A 82 -13.25 -11.48 20.96
N MET A 83 -12.29 -11.63 21.88
CA MET A 83 -12.46 -11.22 23.28
C MET A 83 -12.65 -9.71 23.44
N LYS A 84 -11.92 -8.90 22.66
CA LYS A 84 -11.80 -7.45 22.87
C LYS A 84 -12.68 -6.61 21.94
N ARG A 85 -13.28 -7.23 20.92
CA ARG A 85 -14.08 -6.51 19.90
C ARG A 85 -15.31 -5.79 20.47
N ASN A 86 -15.89 -6.31 21.55
CA ASN A 86 -17.07 -5.72 22.19
C ASN A 86 -16.74 -4.72 23.31
N SER A 87 -15.54 -4.79 23.91
CA SER A 87 -15.18 -3.98 25.08
C SER A 87 -14.46 -2.67 24.72
N GLY A 88 -14.31 -2.35 23.43
CA GLY A 88 -13.59 -1.16 22.97
C GLY A 88 -12.11 -1.11 23.34
N GLY A 89 -11.59 -2.17 23.98
CA GLY A 89 -10.30 -2.20 24.64
C GLY A 89 -9.16 -2.16 23.64
N PHE A 90 -8.62 -0.98 23.43
CA PHE A 90 -7.30 -0.85 22.84
C PHE A 90 -6.34 -0.10 23.77
N ILE A 91 -5.18 -0.71 23.91
CA ILE A 91 -3.83 -0.12 23.98
C ILE A 91 -3.85 1.32 23.44
N LYS A 92 -3.33 2.31 24.19
CA LYS A 92 -3.18 3.73 23.80
C LYS A 92 -3.19 3.91 22.28
N LYS A 93 -4.37 4.21 21.70
CA LYS A 93 -4.50 4.38 20.26
C LYS A 93 -4.18 5.81 19.92
N ALA A 94 -3.32 6.02 18.93
CA ALA A 94 -3.25 7.32 18.28
C ALA A 94 -4.65 7.73 17.77
N PRO A 95 -5.02 9.02 17.86
CA PRO A 95 -6.26 9.52 17.27
C PRO A 95 -6.31 9.19 15.78
N ALA A 96 -7.51 9.08 15.23
CA ALA A 96 -7.66 8.86 13.78
C ALA A 96 -7.40 10.18 13.05
N CYS A 97 -6.53 10.16 12.04
CA CYS A 97 -6.51 11.25 11.08
C CYS A 97 -7.84 11.21 10.31
N THR A 98 -8.60 12.29 10.24
CA THR A 98 -9.81 12.34 9.41
C THR A 98 -9.44 12.91 8.04
N LYS A 99 -10.32 12.77 7.05
CA LYS A 99 -10.09 13.39 5.74
C LYS A 99 -10.03 14.91 5.84
N ASP A 100 -10.74 15.50 6.80
CA ASP A 100 -10.66 16.94 7.07
C ASP A 100 -9.37 17.34 7.77
N HIS A 101 -8.86 16.55 8.73
CA HIS A 101 -7.51 16.77 9.27
C HIS A 101 -6.48 16.79 8.14
N LEU A 102 -6.53 15.79 7.22
CA LEU A 102 -5.62 15.76 6.08
C LEU A 102 -5.75 17.04 5.24
N ARG A 103 -6.95 17.47 4.88
CA ARG A 103 -7.16 18.69 4.08
C ARG A 103 -6.61 19.93 4.79
N THR A 104 -6.88 20.09 6.07
CA THR A 104 -6.38 21.22 6.86
C THR A 104 -4.84 21.24 6.90
N LEU A 105 -4.21 20.09 7.09
CA LEU A 105 -2.75 19.95 7.04
C LEU A 105 -2.20 20.31 5.65
N MET A 106 -2.88 19.88 4.58
CA MET A 106 -2.47 20.16 3.21
C MET A 106 -2.61 21.65 2.85
N VAL A 107 -3.72 22.30 3.25
CA VAL A 107 -3.90 23.76 3.12
C VAL A 107 -2.74 24.48 3.78
N TYR A 108 -2.47 24.16 5.05
CA TYR A 108 -1.40 24.78 5.80
C TYR A 108 -0.03 24.55 5.12
N GLN A 109 0.26 23.32 4.71
CA GLN A 109 1.55 22.98 4.11
C GLN A 109 1.78 23.69 2.79
N TYR A 110 0.77 23.83 1.92
CA TYR A 110 0.91 24.57 0.66
C TYR A 110 1.00 26.09 0.89
N SER A 111 0.17 26.64 1.77
CA SER A 111 0.20 28.09 2.07
C SER A 111 1.48 28.55 2.76
N THR A 112 2.21 27.65 3.42
CA THR A 112 3.46 27.97 4.13
C THR A 112 4.70 27.38 3.46
N ALA A 113 4.55 26.76 2.29
CA ALA A 113 5.66 26.14 1.58
C ALA A 113 6.70 27.18 1.15
N LYS A 114 7.97 26.95 1.53
CA LYS A 114 9.10 27.80 1.16
C LYS A 114 10.13 27.09 0.30
N ASN A 115 10.15 25.76 0.37
CA ASN A 115 11.18 24.96 -0.29
C ASN A 115 10.61 23.66 -0.86
N ALA A 116 11.43 22.96 -1.65
CA ALA A 116 11.10 21.68 -2.26
C ALA A 116 10.65 20.60 -1.26
N THR A 117 11.15 20.65 -0.03
CA THR A 117 10.85 19.62 0.99
C THR A 117 9.45 19.77 1.55
N ASP A 118 8.90 20.99 1.60
CA ASP A 118 7.53 21.24 2.05
C ASP A 118 6.49 20.57 1.12
N TYR A 119 6.73 20.61 -0.19
CA TYR A 119 5.88 19.93 -1.18
C TYR A 119 6.02 18.40 -1.11
N GLN A 120 7.22 17.89 -0.81
CA GLN A 120 7.44 16.46 -0.59
C GLN A 120 6.80 15.98 0.72
N ASP A 121 6.83 16.79 1.79
CA ASP A 121 6.13 16.52 3.04
C ASP A 121 4.60 16.53 2.84
N ALA A 122 4.05 17.43 2.03
CA ALA A 122 2.64 17.39 1.63
C ALA A 122 2.28 16.08 0.91
N ALA A 123 3.11 15.67 -0.06
CA ALA A 123 2.94 14.39 -0.74
C ALA A 123 3.03 13.19 0.20
N LEU A 124 3.95 13.22 1.16
CA LEU A 124 4.08 12.20 2.19
C LEU A 124 2.80 12.05 3.02
N LEU A 125 2.24 13.14 3.54
CA LEU A 125 1.01 13.11 4.34
C LEU A 125 -0.18 12.60 3.54
N CYS A 126 -0.31 13.05 2.29
CA CYS A 126 -1.36 12.59 1.38
C CYS A 126 -1.21 11.10 1.10
N LEU A 127 -0.03 10.63 0.72
CA LEU A 127 0.21 9.21 0.45
C LEU A 127 0.03 8.33 1.70
N LEU A 128 0.39 8.80 2.89
CA LEU A 128 0.11 8.07 4.13
C LEU A 128 -1.39 7.79 4.31
N TRP A 129 -2.29 8.67 3.87
CA TRP A 129 -3.72 8.39 3.87
C TRP A 129 -4.08 7.24 2.92
N TYR A 130 -3.70 7.37 1.65
CA TYR A 130 -4.10 6.41 0.59
C TYR A 130 -3.45 5.03 0.71
N LEU A 131 -2.28 4.95 1.36
CA LEU A 131 -1.56 3.71 1.62
C LEU A 131 -1.79 3.18 3.05
N PHE A 132 -2.78 3.71 3.78
CA PHE A 132 -3.06 3.31 5.16
C PHE A 132 -1.82 3.32 6.09
N GLY A 133 -1.03 4.38 6.01
CA GLY A 133 0.08 4.68 6.89
C GLY A 133 1.32 3.81 6.67
N ARG A 134 1.46 3.21 5.47
CA ARG A 134 2.63 2.40 5.07
C ARG A 134 3.89 3.27 4.81
N ALA A 135 4.34 3.98 5.84
CA ALA A 135 5.46 4.92 5.79
C ALA A 135 6.76 4.30 5.26
N SER A 136 7.10 3.07 5.68
CA SER A 136 8.31 2.39 5.22
C SER A 136 8.30 2.00 3.74
N ASP A 137 7.12 1.91 3.12
CA ASP A 137 7.04 1.62 1.68
C ASP A 137 7.22 2.91 0.88
N LEU A 138 6.86 4.06 1.47
CA LEU A 138 7.08 5.39 0.89
C LEU A 138 8.56 5.79 0.88
N SER A 139 9.37 5.34 1.85
CA SER A 139 10.82 5.61 1.86
C SER A 139 11.58 4.93 0.72
N SER A 140 11.01 3.86 0.14
CA SER A 140 11.61 3.13 -0.98
C SER A 140 10.90 3.39 -2.31
N LEU A 141 9.94 4.33 -2.34
CA LEU A 141 9.11 4.61 -3.51
C LEU A 141 9.88 5.39 -4.57
N GLN A 142 10.09 4.76 -5.73
CA GLN A 142 10.72 5.37 -6.90
C GLN A 142 9.69 5.79 -7.93
N LYS A 143 10.04 6.77 -8.77
CA LYS A 143 9.21 7.18 -9.92
C LYS A 143 8.98 6.01 -10.89
N ALA A 144 9.94 5.08 -11.01
CA ALA A 144 9.84 3.85 -11.80
C ALA A 144 8.71 2.90 -11.33
N ASN A 145 8.23 3.05 -10.09
CA ASN A 145 7.15 2.24 -9.53
C ASN A 145 5.77 2.69 -9.99
N LEU A 146 5.66 3.85 -10.65
CA LEU A 146 4.40 4.41 -11.11
C LEU A 146 4.04 3.88 -12.50
N THR A 147 2.78 3.49 -12.68
CA THR A 147 2.22 3.06 -13.97
C THR A 147 0.80 3.57 -14.12
N VAL A 148 0.32 3.79 -15.34
CA VAL A 148 -1.08 4.13 -15.61
C VAL A 148 -1.73 2.98 -16.37
N SER A 149 -2.90 2.56 -15.91
CA SER A 149 -3.69 1.52 -16.56
C SER A 149 -4.34 2.05 -17.85
N ALA A 150 -4.83 1.15 -18.71
CA ALA A 150 -5.60 1.52 -19.90
C ALA A 150 -6.86 2.36 -19.55
N ALA A 151 -7.39 2.23 -18.34
CA ALA A 151 -8.51 3.01 -17.83
C ALA A 151 -8.10 4.37 -17.21
N GLY A 152 -6.85 4.79 -17.35
CA GLY A 152 -6.36 6.07 -16.82
C GLY A 152 -6.13 6.09 -15.31
N VAL A 153 -6.15 4.94 -14.65
CA VAL A 153 -5.92 4.83 -13.19
C VAL A 153 -4.43 4.77 -12.90
N LEU A 154 -3.95 5.59 -11.97
CA LEU A 154 -2.55 5.52 -11.53
C LEU A 154 -2.37 4.35 -10.57
N ILE A 155 -1.37 3.52 -10.83
CA ILE A 155 -1.01 2.35 -10.06
C ILE A 155 0.40 2.55 -9.49
N VAL A 156 0.52 2.48 -8.17
CA VAL A 156 1.78 2.54 -7.43
C VAL A 156 2.20 1.12 -7.07
N ARG A 157 3.34 0.65 -7.59
CA ARG A 157 3.87 -0.69 -7.31
C ARG A 157 4.90 -0.66 -6.20
N LEU A 158 4.51 -1.12 -5.02
CA LEU A 158 5.34 -1.05 -3.82
C LEU A 158 5.97 -2.40 -3.51
N MET A 159 7.28 -2.42 -3.29
CA MET A 159 7.96 -3.56 -2.69
C MET A 159 7.84 -3.48 -1.18
N ARG A 160 7.18 -4.47 -0.57
CA ARG A 160 6.97 -4.45 0.87
C ARG A 160 8.19 -4.97 1.62
N MET A 161 8.86 -4.11 2.37
CA MET A 161 10.10 -4.48 3.11
C MET A 161 9.97 -5.61 4.16
N LYS A 162 8.77 -6.07 4.55
CA LYS A 162 8.58 -7.17 5.55
C LYS A 162 8.36 -8.51 4.88
N THR A 163 7.82 -8.51 3.66
CA THR A 163 7.44 -9.73 2.95
C THR A 163 8.23 -9.91 1.66
N SER A 164 8.94 -8.85 1.22
CA SER A 164 9.57 -8.71 -0.09
C SER A 164 8.61 -8.97 -1.25
N ASP A 165 7.31 -8.78 -1.01
CA ASP A 165 6.26 -8.95 -2.02
C ASP A 165 5.95 -7.61 -2.69
N GLU A 166 5.75 -7.64 -4.00
CA GLU A 166 5.26 -6.49 -4.76
C GLU A 166 3.74 -6.37 -4.60
N GLN A 167 3.25 -5.16 -4.36
CA GLN A 167 1.82 -4.87 -4.33
C GLN A 167 1.53 -3.61 -5.14
N GLY A 168 0.66 -3.74 -6.16
CA GLY A 168 0.09 -2.61 -6.88
C GLY A 168 -1.10 -2.01 -6.13
N LEU A 169 -1.07 -0.70 -5.90
CA LEU A 169 -2.16 0.08 -5.30
C LEU A 169 -2.68 1.12 -6.28
N SER A 170 -3.98 1.13 -6.49
CA SER A 170 -4.68 2.12 -7.30
C SER A 170 -4.80 3.44 -6.54
N LEU A 171 -4.58 4.54 -7.26
CA LEU A 171 -4.81 5.91 -6.82
C LEU A 171 -5.74 6.58 -7.83
N TYR A 172 -6.85 7.11 -7.32
CA TYR A 172 -7.78 7.93 -8.08
C TYR A 172 -7.59 9.39 -7.67
N TYR A 173 -8.00 10.28 -8.57
CA TYR A 173 -8.08 11.67 -8.19
C TYR A 173 -9.19 11.92 -7.18
N ASP A 174 -8.92 12.80 -6.23
CA ASP A 174 -9.91 13.26 -5.27
C ASP A 174 -10.72 14.40 -5.89
N GLU A 175 -12.03 14.42 -5.68
CA GLU A 175 -12.88 15.56 -6.06
C GLU A 175 -12.36 16.87 -5.48
N LYS A 176 -11.75 16.81 -4.30
CA LYS A 176 -11.12 17.97 -3.66
C LYS A 176 -9.61 17.95 -3.89
N PHE A 177 -9.14 18.95 -4.62
CA PHE A 177 -7.74 19.14 -5.01
C PHE A 177 -6.72 18.96 -3.86
N LEU A 178 -6.94 19.64 -2.73
CA LEU A 178 -5.98 19.70 -1.62
C LEU A 178 -5.79 18.36 -0.88
N GLY A 179 -6.63 17.36 -1.13
CA GLY A 179 -6.47 16.00 -0.61
C GLY A 179 -6.14 14.96 -1.69
N CYS A 180 -5.87 15.40 -2.92
CA CYS A 180 -5.67 14.49 -4.03
C CYS A 180 -4.23 13.94 -4.07
N PRO A 181 -4.03 12.62 -4.14
CA PRO A 181 -2.71 12.02 -4.16
C PRO A 181 -1.96 12.33 -5.45
N LEU A 182 -2.68 12.46 -6.57
CA LEU A 182 -2.09 12.80 -7.87
C LEU A 182 -1.47 14.21 -7.83
N THR A 183 -2.19 15.22 -7.33
CA THR A 183 -1.64 16.59 -7.16
C THR A 183 -0.48 16.62 -6.18
N ALA A 184 -0.61 15.91 -5.07
CA ALA A 184 0.44 15.96 -4.06
C ALA A 184 1.76 15.40 -4.62
N MET A 185 1.70 14.26 -5.29
CA MET A 185 2.86 13.66 -5.96
C MET A 185 3.41 14.55 -7.08
N ALA A 186 2.53 15.08 -7.90
CA ALA A 186 2.83 16.03 -8.95
C ALA A 186 3.63 17.23 -8.44
N ALA A 187 3.09 17.95 -7.45
CA ALA A 187 3.73 19.12 -6.86
C ALA A 187 5.08 18.77 -6.25
N ALA A 188 5.19 17.62 -5.56
CA ALA A 188 6.46 17.14 -5.05
C ALA A 188 7.51 16.93 -6.17
N VAL A 189 7.13 16.33 -7.30
CA VAL A 189 8.05 16.08 -8.43
C VAL A 189 8.45 17.37 -9.15
N VAL A 190 7.52 18.31 -9.36
CA VAL A 190 7.83 19.62 -9.98
C VAL A 190 8.81 20.40 -9.13
N MET A 191 8.59 20.41 -7.81
CA MET A 191 9.33 21.25 -6.90
C MET A 191 10.67 20.65 -6.47
N GLN A 192 11.02 19.43 -6.93
CA GLN A 192 12.34 18.84 -6.68
C GLN A 192 13.43 19.74 -7.27
N SER A 193 14.33 20.23 -6.41
CA SER A 193 15.45 21.10 -6.81
C SER A 193 16.43 20.43 -7.76
N THR A 194 16.51 19.10 -7.74
CA THR A 194 17.32 18.29 -8.65
C THR A 194 16.52 17.06 -9.10
N PRO A 195 16.70 16.62 -10.36
CA PRO A 195 16.10 15.38 -10.82
C PRO A 195 16.54 14.19 -9.96
N HIS A 196 15.58 13.54 -9.30
CA HIS A 196 15.84 12.40 -8.42
C HIS A 196 15.01 11.17 -8.82
N ALA A 197 15.55 9.95 -8.67
CA ALA A 197 14.83 8.72 -9.01
C ALA A 197 13.72 8.38 -7.99
N ALA A 198 13.97 8.66 -6.70
CA ALA A 198 12.95 8.59 -5.66
C ALA A 198 11.83 9.61 -5.88
N LEU A 199 10.60 9.23 -5.54
CA LEU A 199 9.46 10.14 -5.56
C LEU A 199 9.56 11.18 -4.43
N LEU A 200 9.99 10.74 -3.24
CA LEU A 200 10.17 11.55 -2.04
C LEU A 200 11.65 11.49 -1.64
N GLY A 201 12.46 12.41 -2.18
CA GLY A 201 13.91 12.46 -1.97
C GLY A 201 14.32 13.00 -0.59
N ASN A 202 13.40 13.62 0.15
CA ASN A 202 13.65 14.13 1.50
C ASN A 202 13.53 13.05 2.60
N LEU A 203 13.15 11.82 2.26
CA LEU A 203 13.04 10.73 3.21
C LEU A 203 14.40 10.05 3.43
N PRO A 204 14.67 9.51 4.65
CA PRO A 204 15.87 8.71 4.89
C PRO A 204 15.88 7.50 3.94
N SER A 205 16.94 7.39 3.14
CA SER A 205 17.14 6.25 2.25
C SER A 205 17.35 4.99 3.09
N VAL A 206 16.58 3.95 2.77
CA VAL A 206 16.94 2.58 3.17
C VAL A 206 17.69 2.03 1.98
N GLU A 207 19.01 1.90 2.09
CA GLU A 207 19.79 1.19 1.09
C GLU A 207 19.16 -0.18 0.87
N ALA A 208 18.59 -0.39 -0.32
CA ALA A 208 18.25 -1.73 -0.75
C ALA A 208 19.58 -2.51 -0.86
N PRO A 209 19.63 -3.80 -0.47
CA PRO A 209 20.79 -4.61 -0.79
C PRO A 209 21.04 -4.49 -2.30
N VAL A 210 22.29 -4.23 -2.65
CA VAL A 210 22.83 -4.15 -4.01
C VAL A 210 22.06 -5.13 -4.89
N GLN A 211 21.48 -4.61 -5.97
CA GLN A 211 20.83 -5.42 -6.98
C GLN A 211 21.78 -6.57 -7.33
N ALA A 212 21.45 -7.79 -6.87
CA ALA A 212 21.91 -8.97 -7.56
C ALA A 212 21.47 -8.76 -9.00
N GLU A 213 22.45 -8.74 -9.91
CA GLU A 213 22.27 -8.60 -11.34
C GLU A 213 21.01 -9.35 -11.76
N ALA A 214 20.19 -8.68 -12.57
CA ALA A 214 18.93 -9.19 -13.07
C ALA A 214 19.08 -10.69 -13.39
N MET A 215 18.49 -11.55 -12.54
CA MET A 215 18.26 -12.93 -12.93
C MET A 215 17.38 -12.83 -14.16
N SER A 216 18.01 -13.03 -15.33
CA SER A 216 17.36 -13.26 -16.60
C SER A 216 16.15 -14.13 -16.34
N SER A 217 14.96 -13.61 -16.64
CA SER A 217 13.70 -14.32 -16.48
C SER A 217 13.71 -15.49 -17.46
N ILE A 218 14.18 -16.65 -17.00
CA ILE A 218 14.04 -17.92 -17.72
C ILE A 218 12.54 -18.21 -17.78
N PRO A 219 11.94 -18.33 -18.97
CA PRO A 219 10.54 -18.73 -19.11
C PRO A 219 10.30 -20.07 -18.41
N LEU A 220 9.17 -20.20 -17.71
CA LEU A 220 8.80 -21.41 -16.97
C LEU A 220 8.89 -22.70 -17.82
N LEU A 221 8.70 -22.58 -19.14
CA LEU A 221 8.81 -23.67 -20.10
C LEU A 221 10.25 -24.22 -20.25
N ASP A 222 11.26 -23.36 -20.14
CA ASP A 222 12.67 -23.76 -20.25
C ASP A 222 13.16 -24.41 -18.96
N LEU A 223 12.58 -24.04 -17.82
CA LEU A 223 12.89 -24.62 -16.50
C LEU A 223 12.32 -26.05 -16.36
N LEU A 224 11.22 -26.34 -17.07
CA LEU A 224 10.59 -27.66 -17.12
C LEU A 224 11.27 -28.63 -18.09
N ASN A 225 12.09 -28.12 -19.01
CA ASN A 225 12.82 -28.92 -20.01
C ASN A 225 14.25 -29.27 -19.59
N GLN A 226 14.70 -28.87 -18.40
CA GLN A 226 16.02 -29.26 -17.90
C GLN A 226 15.99 -30.68 -17.32
N PRO A 227 16.90 -31.58 -17.74
CA PRO A 227 16.95 -32.93 -17.20
C PRO A 227 17.35 -32.89 -15.72
N LEU A 228 16.59 -33.61 -14.87
CA LEU A 228 16.84 -33.78 -13.44
C LEU A 228 18.19 -34.51 -13.23
N GLY A 229 19.27 -33.77 -13.05
CA GLY A 229 20.56 -34.39 -12.73
C GLY A 229 21.79 -33.49 -12.88
N ALA A 230 21.86 -32.37 -12.16
CA ALA A 230 23.12 -31.68 -11.91
C ALA A 230 23.02 -30.79 -10.65
N VAL A 231 23.17 -31.39 -9.47
CA VAL A 231 23.47 -30.64 -8.24
C VAL A 231 24.99 -30.52 -8.17
N VAL A 232 25.52 -29.30 -8.30
CA VAL A 232 26.87 -28.97 -7.82
C VAL A 232 26.71 -27.98 -6.68
N GLY A 233 27.13 -28.41 -5.49
CA GLY A 233 26.97 -27.69 -4.24
C GLY A 233 27.81 -26.42 -4.16
N VAL A 234 27.26 -25.41 -3.48
CA VAL A 234 28.01 -24.27 -2.98
C VAL A 234 27.67 -24.12 -1.50
N GLN A 235 28.70 -24.17 -0.65
CA GLN A 235 28.62 -24.03 0.80
C GLN A 235 28.27 -22.59 1.22
N PRO A 236 27.63 -22.37 2.38
CA PRO A 236 27.31 -21.04 2.88
C PRO A 236 28.53 -20.40 3.55
N MET A 237 28.86 -19.16 3.16
CA MET A 237 29.88 -18.35 3.84
C MET A 237 29.21 -17.18 4.57
N ASP A 238 29.58 -17.03 5.86
CA ASP A 238 29.03 -16.08 6.83
C ASP A 238 29.28 -14.60 6.46
N ALA A 239 28.28 -13.94 5.88
CA ALA A 239 28.28 -12.48 5.62
C ALA A 239 27.49 -11.68 6.68
N ALA A 240 27.04 -12.31 7.76
CA ALA A 240 26.12 -11.71 8.73
C ALA A 240 26.80 -10.81 9.80
N ALA A 241 28.12 -10.85 9.94
CA ALA A 241 28.81 -10.20 11.06
C ALA A 241 29.29 -8.76 10.77
N THR A 242 29.54 -8.38 9.52
CA THR A 242 30.27 -7.14 9.21
C THR A 242 29.38 -5.91 8.97
N MET A 243 28.06 -6.09 8.85
CA MET A 243 27.11 -5.03 8.45
C MET A 243 26.33 -4.39 9.63
N LYS A 244 26.77 -4.57 10.87
CA LYS A 244 26.08 -4.03 12.07
C LYS A 244 26.55 -2.63 12.51
N VAL A 245 27.55 -2.02 11.85
CA VAL A 245 28.27 -0.89 12.47
C VAL A 245 27.91 0.52 11.96
N SER A 246 27.08 0.76 10.94
CA SER A 246 26.87 2.15 10.45
C SER A 246 25.44 2.70 10.29
N VAL A 247 24.36 1.95 10.58
CA VAL A 247 22.97 2.43 10.33
C VAL A 247 22.34 3.17 11.53
N ALA A 248 23.05 3.32 12.65
CA ALA A 248 22.47 3.78 13.91
C ALA A 248 22.17 5.31 14.01
N ALA A 249 22.54 6.13 13.03
CA ALA A 249 22.53 7.60 13.18
C ALA A 249 21.39 8.35 12.45
N LEU A 250 20.64 7.73 11.54
CA LEU A 250 19.55 8.41 10.81
C LEU A 250 18.17 8.10 11.42
N PRO A 251 17.37 9.12 11.80
CA PRO A 251 16.02 8.89 12.29
C PRO A 251 15.16 8.22 11.22
N GLY A 252 14.60 7.04 11.50
CA GLY A 252 13.74 6.33 10.55
C GLY A 252 12.50 7.13 10.12
N VAL A 253 11.87 6.74 9.00
CA VAL A 253 10.74 7.45 8.37
C VAL A 253 9.61 7.83 9.34
N HIS A 254 9.31 7.01 10.35
CA HIS A 254 8.30 7.33 11.36
C HIS A 254 8.70 8.52 12.25
N SER A 255 9.99 8.66 12.56
CA SER A 255 10.50 9.81 13.31
C SER A 255 10.39 11.09 12.47
N HIS A 256 10.71 11.01 11.17
CA HIS A 256 10.50 12.13 10.22
C HIS A 256 9.04 12.59 10.21
N ILE A 257 8.10 11.65 10.02
CA ILE A 257 6.66 11.96 10.00
C ILE A 257 6.20 12.56 11.33
N ASN A 258 6.61 12.01 12.47
CA ASN A 258 6.19 12.54 13.76
C ASN A 258 6.76 13.94 14.03
N ARG A 259 8.01 14.22 13.61
CA ARG A 259 8.56 15.58 13.66
C ARG A 259 7.79 16.55 12.78
N LEU A 260 7.43 16.12 11.56
CA LEU A 260 6.60 16.90 10.65
C LEU A 260 5.26 17.24 11.32
N LEU A 261 4.54 16.24 11.84
CA LEU A 261 3.25 16.43 12.50
C LEU A 261 3.34 17.36 13.71
N ASN A 262 4.36 17.20 14.56
CA ASN A 262 4.60 18.10 15.69
C ASN A 262 4.80 19.56 15.25
N ARG A 263 5.42 19.78 14.08
CA ARG A 263 5.65 21.12 13.51
C ARG A 263 4.36 21.74 12.96
N ILE A 264 3.47 20.96 12.35
CA ILE A 264 2.39 21.51 11.51
C ILE A 264 0.98 21.37 12.11
N CYS A 265 0.72 20.41 13.01
CA CYS A 265 -0.64 20.16 13.49
C CYS A 265 -1.24 21.37 14.23
N GLN A 266 -0.54 21.88 15.25
CA GLN A 266 -1.03 23.01 16.04
C GLN A 266 -1.16 24.30 15.21
N PRO A 267 -0.15 24.71 14.41
CA PRO A 267 -0.28 25.88 13.54
C PRO A 267 -1.39 25.76 12.49
N ALA A 268 -1.68 24.54 12.01
CA ALA A 268 -2.78 24.29 11.08
C ALA A 268 -4.15 24.27 11.77
N GLY A 269 -4.23 24.37 13.10
CA GLY A 269 -5.49 24.26 13.85
C GLY A 269 -5.96 22.83 14.08
N VAL A 270 -5.11 21.82 13.85
CA VAL A 270 -5.39 20.42 14.15
C VAL A 270 -4.95 20.12 15.58
N LEU A 271 -5.91 20.13 16.50
CA LEU A 271 -5.69 19.90 17.93
C LEU A 271 -5.51 18.42 18.31
N ALA A 272 -5.80 17.50 17.39
CA ALA A 272 -5.58 16.08 17.62
C ALA A 272 -4.09 15.75 17.64
N ASP A 273 -3.65 14.94 18.61
CA ASP A 273 -2.27 14.45 18.73
C ASP A 273 -1.95 13.39 17.65
N LEU A 274 -1.93 13.83 16.40
CA LEU A 274 -1.67 12.96 15.26
C LEU A 274 -0.22 12.46 15.28
N THR A 275 -0.08 11.19 14.98
CA THR A 275 1.19 10.50 14.76
C THR A 275 1.16 9.78 13.42
N SER A 276 2.28 9.24 12.97
CA SER A 276 2.33 8.39 11.76
C SER A 276 1.29 7.23 11.79
N HIS A 277 0.94 6.69 12.96
CA HIS A 277 -0.10 5.67 13.11
C HIS A 277 -1.53 6.19 12.92
N SER A 278 -1.75 7.50 13.00
CA SER A 278 -3.06 8.13 12.88
C SER A 278 -3.61 8.04 11.46
N PHE A 279 -2.75 8.11 10.44
CA PHE A 279 -3.12 7.96 9.02
C PHE A 279 -3.57 6.54 8.69
N ARG A 280 -2.86 5.55 9.25
CA ARG A 280 -3.25 4.14 9.16
C ARG A 280 -4.67 3.91 9.69
N ARG A 281 -4.95 4.41 10.89
CA ARG A 281 -6.26 4.31 11.51
C ARG A 281 -7.31 5.10 10.72
N GLY A 282 -6.97 6.32 10.33
CA GLY A 282 -7.81 7.26 9.61
C GLY A 282 -8.34 6.72 8.30
N GLY A 283 -7.44 6.38 7.38
CA GLY A 283 -7.82 5.89 6.06
C GLY A 283 -8.65 4.61 6.13
N ALA A 284 -8.31 3.66 7.01
CA ALA A 284 -9.09 2.44 7.15
C ALA A 284 -10.45 2.66 7.83
N GLN A 285 -10.55 3.52 8.84
CA GLN A 285 -11.84 3.87 9.43
C GLN A 285 -12.74 4.58 8.41
N PHE A 286 -12.16 5.46 7.59
CA PHE A 286 -12.88 6.14 6.52
C PHE A 286 -13.40 5.15 5.48
N ALA A 287 -12.55 4.24 4.98
CA ALA A 287 -12.98 3.20 4.06
C ALA A 287 -14.04 2.27 4.68
N ASN A 288 -13.86 1.87 5.94
CA ASN A 288 -14.82 1.02 6.66
C ASN A 288 -16.15 1.74 6.97
N GLY A 289 -16.21 3.07 6.81
CA GLY A 289 -17.45 3.82 6.89
C GLY A 289 -18.37 3.66 5.67
N SER A 290 -17.85 3.14 4.55
CA SER A 290 -18.65 2.84 3.36
C SER A 290 -19.28 1.45 3.46
N SER A 291 -20.60 1.38 3.26
CA SER A 291 -21.34 0.10 3.19
C SER A 291 -21.05 -0.68 1.91
N GLU A 292 -20.43 -0.05 0.89
CA GLU A 292 -20.07 -0.69 -0.37
C GLU A 292 -18.76 -1.49 -0.29
N LEU A 293 -17.99 -1.33 0.81
CA LEU A 293 -16.70 -1.97 0.97
C LEU A 293 -16.75 -3.12 1.99
N SER A 294 -16.22 -4.27 1.58
CA SER A 294 -15.95 -5.36 2.52
C SER A 294 -14.72 -5.03 3.37
N PRO A 295 -14.73 -5.32 4.70
CA PRO A 295 -13.55 -5.25 5.54
C PRO A 295 -12.35 -6.03 4.97
N GLN A 296 -12.61 -7.14 4.28
CA GLN A 296 -11.57 -7.94 3.62
C GLN A 296 -10.75 -7.13 2.62
N TRP A 297 -11.41 -6.31 1.79
CA TRP A 297 -10.73 -5.50 0.77
C TRP A 297 -9.85 -4.42 1.40
N ILE A 298 -10.28 -3.86 2.53
CA ILE A 298 -9.53 -2.89 3.31
C ILE A 298 -8.28 -3.56 3.92
N PHE A 299 -8.42 -4.77 4.46
CA PHE A 299 -7.28 -5.53 4.99
C PHE A 299 -6.28 -5.91 3.90
N ASP A 300 -6.77 -6.32 2.72
CA ASP A 300 -5.93 -6.67 1.58
C ASP A 300 -5.14 -5.46 1.08
N ARG A 301 -5.78 -4.29 0.92
CA ARG A 301 -5.09 -3.03 0.58
C ARG A 301 -4.05 -2.62 1.63
N GLY A 302 -4.40 -2.73 2.92
CA GLY A 302 -3.49 -2.48 4.03
C GLY A 302 -2.38 -3.52 4.17
N SER A 303 -2.52 -4.67 3.49
CA SER A 303 -1.71 -5.86 3.70
C SER A 303 -1.67 -6.27 5.19
N TRP A 304 -2.80 -6.15 5.89
CA TRP A 304 -2.97 -6.46 7.31
C TRP A 304 -3.44 -7.90 7.52
N ASN A 305 -2.75 -8.83 6.88
CA ASN A 305 -2.96 -10.25 7.14
C ASN A 305 -2.19 -10.68 8.42
N MET A 306 -2.71 -11.61 9.22
CA MET A 306 -2.10 -11.99 10.50
C MET A 306 -0.79 -12.80 10.36
N THR A 307 -0.44 -13.22 9.14
CA THR A 307 0.87 -13.82 8.82
C THR A 307 1.49 -13.16 7.59
N ALA A 308 2.78 -12.88 7.67
CA ALA A 308 3.57 -12.13 6.69
C ALA A 308 3.95 -12.97 5.45
N THR A 309 2.99 -13.58 4.74
CA THR A 309 3.34 -14.48 3.62
C THR A 309 2.36 -14.35 2.44
N ASN A 310 2.50 -13.25 1.69
CA ASN A 310 1.57 -12.81 0.63
C ASN A 310 1.98 -13.16 -0.81
N LYS A 311 2.99 -14.01 -1.02
CA LYS A 311 3.49 -14.41 -2.35
C LYS A 311 2.50 -14.85 -3.45
N ALA A 312 1.27 -15.31 -3.19
CA ALA A 312 0.36 -15.75 -4.27
C ALA A 312 -0.92 -14.93 -4.48
N PHE A 313 -1.24 -13.97 -3.61
CA PHE A 313 -2.23 -12.92 -3.95
C PHE A 313 -1.57 -11.65 -4.50
N ALA A 314 -0.25 -11.50 -4.34
CA ALA A 314 0.56 -10.49 -5.04
C ALA A 314 0.50 -10.63 -6.58
N TYR A 315 0.18 -11.82 -7.11
CA TYR A 315 0.05 -12.05 -8.56
C TYR A 315 -1.31 -11.65 -9.15
N VAL A 316 -2.30 -11.28 -8.33
CA VAL A 316 -3.55 -10.68 -8.82
C VAL A 316 -3.45 -9.16 -8.65
N ASN A 317 -2.65 -8.58 -9.53
CA ASN A 317 -2.45 -7.15 -9.79
C ASN A 317 -3.75 -6.33 -9.61
N THR A 318 -3.69 -5.20 -8.90
CA THR A 318 -4.72 -4.13 -8.86
C THR A 318 -6.14 -4.62 -9.12
N SER A 319 -6.63 -5.42 -8.19
CA SER A 319 -7.93 -6.04 -8.32
C SER A 319 -9.06 -5.00 -8.34
N ASN A 320 -10.22 -5.37 -8.88
CA ASN A 320 -11.42 -4.52 -8.88
C ASN A 320 -11.77 -4.02 -7.47
N GLU A 321 -11.49 -4.84 -6.46
CA GLU A 321 -11.67 -4.54 -5.04
C GLU A 321 -10.75 -3.41 -4.57
N ASP A 322 -9.47 -3.42 -4.93
CA ASP A 322 -8.55 -2.33 -4.59
C ASP A 322 -8.98 -1.01 -5.23
N GLN A 323 -9.46 -1.05 -6.47
CA GLN A 323 -9.98 0.13 -7.16
C GLN A 323 -11.21 0.70 -6.45
N LYS A 324 -12.13 -0.14 -5.96
CA LYS A 324 -13.27 0.28 -5.15
C LYS A 324 -12.84 0.98 -3.87
N VAL A 325 -11.86 0.42 -3.15
CA VAL A 325 -11.32 1.07 -1.94
C VAL A 325 -10.65 2.40 -2.28
N ALA A 326 -9.88 2.45 -3.37
CA ALA A 326 -9.20 3.66 -3.82
C ALA A 326 -10.19 4.79 -4.18
N ARG A 327 -11.29 4.47 -4.89
CA ARG A 327 -12.37 5.43 -5.20
C ARG A 327 -12.97 6.02 -3.93
N VAL A 328 -13.37 5.17 -2.98
CA VAL A 328 -13.91 5.63 -1.69
C VAL A 328 -12.92 6.54 -0.98
N LEU A 329 -11.63 6.15 -0.90
CA LEU A 329 -10.61 7.00 -0.27
C LEU A 329 -10.45 8.36 -0.96
N SER A 330 -10.68 8.43 -2.27
CA SER A 330 -10.67 9.66 -3.07
C SER A 330 -12.02 10.41 -3.03
N GLY A 331 -13.02 9.93 -2.28
CA GLY A 331 -14.32 10.60 -2.12
C GLY A 331 -15.40 10.16 -3.11
N TRP A 332 -15.11 9.20 -3.99
CA TRP A 332 -16.06 8.67 -4.96
C TRP A 332 -16.84 7.48 -4.40
N PRO A 333 -18.07 7.22 -4.87
CA PRO A 333 -18.75 5.94 -4.65
C PRO A 333 -17.90 4.76 -5.13
N ALA A 334 -18.02 3.60 -4.49
CA ALA A 334 -17.16 2.46 -4.84
C ALA A 334 -17.42 1.97 -6.27
N GLY A 335 -18.67 2.03 -6.73
CA GLY A 335 -19.07 1.68 -8.11
C GLY A 335 -18.83 2.75 -9.17
N ALA A 336 -18.33 3.95 -8.83
CA ALA A 336 -18.25 5.05 -9.77
C ALA A 336 -17.25 4.80 -10.91
N THR A 337 -17.62 5.20 -12.13
CA THR A 337 -16.67 5.33 -13.25
C THR A 337 -16.03 6.70 -13.16
N VAL A 338 -14.80 6.73 -12.65
CA VAL A 338 -14.04 7.95 -12.43
C VAL A 338 -13.21 8.24 -13.68
N VAL A 339 -13.61 9.26 -14.43
CA VAL A 339 -12.94 9.69 -15.67
C VAL A 339 -12.09 10.92 -15.36
N ALA A 340 -10.79 10.83 -15.61
CA ALA A 340 -9.92 12.00 -15.48
C ALA A 340 -10.45 13.12 -16.40
N PRO A 341 -10.59 14.36 -15.92
CA PRO A 341 -11.16 15.41 -16.75
C PRO A 341 -10.25 15.70 -17.95
N SER A 342 -10.84 15.96 -19.11
CA SER A 342 -10.11 16.22 -20.36
C SER A 342 -9.47 17.60 -20.34
N LEU A 343 -8.31 17.77 -20.98
CA LEU A 343 -7.73 19.11 -21.18
C LEU A 343 -8.62 20.00 -22.03
N GLU A 344 -9.50 19.43 -22.83
CA GLU A 344 -10.38 20.16 -23.74
C GLU A 344 -11.28 21.15 -23.00
N ILE A 345 -11.61 20.86 -21.73
CA ILE A 345 -12.48 21.69 -20.89
C ILE A 345 -11.86 23.06 -20.53
N PHE A 346 -10.55 23.24 -20.72
CA PHE A 346 -9.88 24.49 -20.38
C PHE A 346 -9.80 25.49 -21.52
N ASP A 347 -9.73 26.77 -21.15
CA ASP A 347 -9.44 27.85 -22.09
C ASP A 347 -7.99 27.78 -22.61
N ALA A 348 -7.72 28.55 -23.67
CA ALA A 348 -6.43 28.54 -24.36
C ALA A 348 -5.27 29.06 -23.50
N ALA A 349 -5.52 30.03 -22.62
CA ALA A 349 -4.47 30.60 -21.76
C ALA A 349 -4.06 29.59 -20.69
N THR A 350 -5.04 28.94 -20.06
CA THR A 350 -4.82 27.80 -19.17
C THR A 350 -4.04 26.74 -19.92
N LYS A 351 -4.51 26.24 -21.08
CA LYS A 351 -3.83 25.23 -21.93
C LYS A 351 -2.36 25.55 -22.28
N LYS A 352 -1.99 26.83 -22.37
CA LYS A 352 -0.60 27.25 -22.60
C LYS A 352 0.25 27.10 -21.35
N GLU A 353 -0.25 27.54 -20.20
CA GLU A 353 0.44 27.36 -18.91
C GLU A 353 0.55 25.88 -18.54
N LEU A 354 -0.50 25.13 -18.86
CA LEU A 354 -0.57 23.69 -18.81
C LEU A 354 0.62 23.06 -19.54
N ALA A 355 0.81 23.39 -20.82
CA ALA A 355 1.93 22.90 -21.63
C ALA A 355 3.31 23.27 -21.04
N ARG A 356 3.45 24.46 -20.45
CA ARG A 356 4.69 24.88 -19.76
C ARG A 356 4.99 24.00 -18.54
N MET A 357 3.99 23.74 -17.71
CA MET A 357 4.13 22.83 -16.56
C MET A 357 4.44 21.40 -17.01
N GLN A 358 3.85 20.93 -18.11
CA GLN A 358 4.18 19.62 -18.67
C GLN A 358 5.67 19.55 -19.00
N ALA A 359 6.22 20.55 -19.69
CA ALA A 359 7.64 20.58 -20.06
C ALA A 359 8.57 20.46 -18.83
N VAL A 360 8.25 21.18 -17.74
CA VAL A 360 9.01 21.09 -16.47
C VAL A 360 8.91 19.70 -15.86
N LEU A 361 7.71 19.13 -15.80
CA LEU A 361 7.50 17.76 -15.32
C LEU A 361 8.28 16.73 -16.13
N PHE A 362 8.24 16.84 -17.46
CA PHE A 362 8.97 15.95 -18.36
C PHE A 362 10.48 16.01 -18.09
N ALA A 363 11.04 17.20 -17.85
CA ALA A 363 12.44 17.38 -17.50
C ALA A 363 12.80 16.75 -16.15
N SER A 364 11.89 16.79 -15.17
CA SER A 364 12.09 16.22 -13.82
C SER A 364 11.83 14.71 -13.72
N CYS A 365 11.37 14.05 -14.79
CA CYS A 365 10.99 12.63 -14.82
C CYS A 365 12.16 11.65 -15.11
N ILE A 366 13.37 11.93 -14.62
CA ILE A 366 14.49 10.97 -14.71
C ILE A 366 14.15 9.69 -13.92
N GLY A 367 14.31 8.52 -14.54
CA GLY A 367 14.05 7.21 -13.93
C GLY A 367 12.66 6.61 -14.15
N CYS A 368 11.73 7.28 -14.83
CA CYS A 368 10.46 6.66 -15.26
C CYS A 368 10.73 5.63 -16.38
N LYS A 369 10.39 4.34 -16.18
CA LYS A 369 10.58 3.30 -17.21
C LYS A 369 9.82 3.63 -18.50
N THR A 370 10.53 3.63 -19.62
CA THR A 370 10.01 3.90 -20.96
C THR A 370 9.71 2.60 -21.71
N THR A 371 8.57 1.97 -21.43
CA THR A 371 8.09 0.84 -22.25
C THR A 371 6.71 1.18 -22.81
N SER A 372 6.65 1.47 -24.12
CA SER A 372 5.52 1.52 -25.09
C SER A 372 4.16 2.14 -24.71
N THR A 373 3.93 2.64 -23.50
CA THR A 373 2.69 3.30 -23.04
C THR A 373 2.94 4.74 -22.51
N THR A 374 4.07 5.32 -22.93
CA THR A 374 4.70 6.50 -22.32
C THR A 374 4.10 7.86 -22.64
N SER A 375 3.12 7.98 -23.54
CA SER A 375 2.37 9.24 -23.62
C SER A 375 1.43 9.35 -22.43
N THR A 376 0.69 8.32 -22.06
CA THR A 376 -0.44 8.43 -21.12
C THR A 376 -0.02 8.61 -19.67
N THR A 377 1.02 7.95 -19.14
CA THR A 377 1.41 8.15 -17.72
C THR A 377 1.98 9.53 -17.44
N LYS A 378 2.87 9.99 -18.33
CA LYS A 378 3.43 11.34 -18.26
C LYS A 378 2.34 12.37 -18.57
N SER A 379 1.48 12.10 -19.56
CA SER A 379 0.35 12.98 -19.88
C SER A 379 -0.73 12.98 -18.82
N SER A 380 -0.96 11.92 -18.04
CA SER A 380 -1.97 11.87 -16.98
C SER A 380 -1.48 12.59 -15.74
N LEU A 381 -0.24 12.35 -15.28
CA LEU A 381 0.33 13.11 -14.17
C LEU A 381 0.46 14.59 -14.58
N CYS A 382 1.02 14.86 -15.77
CA CYS A 382 1.04 16.20 -16.37
C CYS A 382 -0.36 16.78 -16.45
N LEU A 383 -1.33 16.17 -17.17
CA LEU A 383 -2.75 16.59 -17.26
C LEU A 383 -3.25 17.01 -15.89
N TRP A 384 -2.97 16.22 -14.86
CA TRP A 384 -3.53 16.41 -13.53
C TRP A 384 -2.89 17.55 -12.75
N CYS A 385 -1.54 17.68 -12.76
CA CYS A 385 -0.83 18.88 -12.26
C CYS A 385 -1.41 20.16 -12.87
N THR A 386 -1.76 20.02 -14.13
CA THR A 386 -2.10 21.03 -15.09
C THR A 386 -3.59 21.41 -14.96
N LEU A 387 -4.50 20.46 -14.75
CA LEU A 387 -5.93 20.72 -14.54
C LEU A 387 -6.21 21.56 -13.27
N HIS A 388 -5.37 21.48 -12.25
CA HIS A 388 -5.66 22.07 -10.93
C HIS A 388 -4.49 22.90 -10.33
N GLY A 389 -3.38 23.06 -11.06
CA GLY A 389 -2.26 23.93 -10.70
C GLY A 389 -2.58 25.42 -10.47
N PRO A 390 -3.62 26.04 -11.08
CA PRO A 390 -3.93 27.46 -10.84
C PRO A 390 -4.32 27.80 -9.40
N THR A 391 -4.65 26.80 -8.56
CA THR A 391 -4.97 26.99 -7.13
C THR A 391 -3.77 26.83 -6.19
N LEU A 392 -2.55 26.62 -6.72
CA LEU A 392 -1.30 26.51 -5.94
C LEU A 392 -0.41 27.75 -6.01
N CYS A 393 -0.75 28.76 -6.81
CA CYS A 393 0.02 30.00 -6.92
C CYS A 393 -0.63 31.15 -6.16
#